data_AF-A0A6B8MFV9-F1
#
_entry.id   AF-A0A6B8MFV9-F1
#
_cell.length_a   1.000
_cell.length_b   1.000
_cell.length_c   1.000
_cell.angle_alpha   90.00
_cell.angle_beta   90.00
_cell.angle_gamma   90.00
#
_symmetry.space_group_name_H-M   'P 1'
#
loop_
_entity.id
_entity.type
_entity.pdbx_description
1 polymer ?
#
loop_
_entity_poly.entity_id
_entity_poly.type
_entity_poly.pdbx_seq_one_letter_code
_entity_poly.pdbx_strand_id
1 'polypeptide(L)'
;MLNVGAVTAAFAMMIAALAQTYAEIFGALVIFGSAIGLMLPGNLAALSLRVGADAQGKAAGINVVGQGMGQALGPVLGASLHQLSPLAPFFATTILMIASVVLTVYVSRGRFAASSP
;
A
#
# COMPACT_ATOMS: atom_id res chain seq x y z
N MET A 1 2.01 12.00 -0.56
CA MET A 1 1.12 11.28 0.39
C MET A 1 1.11 9.78 0.16
N LEU A 2 0.82 9.29 -1.05
CA LEU A 2 0.79 7.85 -1.34
C LEU A 2 2.07 7.10 -0.93
N ASN A 3 3.25 7.50 -1.45
CA ASN A 3 4.51 6.84 -1.12
C ASN A 3 4.90 6.98 0.36
N VAL A 4 4.58 8.13 0.99
CA VAL A 4 4.85 8.33 2.42
C VAL A 4 4.03 7.35 3.24
N GLY A 5 2.73 7.24 2.97
CA GLY A 5 1.88 6.25 3.61
C GLY A 5 2.37 4.82 3.38
N ALA A 6 2.75 4.46 2.15
CA ALA A 6 3.26 3.12 1.85
C ALA A 6 4.57 2.79 2.60
N VAL A 7 5.51 3.73 2.68
CA VAL A 7 6.74 3.56 3.47
C VAL A 7 6.42 3.42 4.96
N THR A 8 5.57 4.29 5.50
CA THR A 8 5.15 4.19 6.91
C THR A 8 4.45 2.86 7.20
N ALA A 9 3.62 2.37 6.29
CA ALA A 9 2.95 1.07 6.40
C ALA A 9 3.96 -0.10 6.40
N ALA A 10 4.98 -0.04 5.55
CA ALA A 10 6.05 -1.03 5.53
C ALA A 10 6.82 -1.06 6.86
N PHE A 11 7.19 0.11 7.40
CA PHE A 11 7.84 0.20 8.71
C PHE A 11 6.95 -0.33 9.84
N ALA A 12 5.67 0.03 9.84
CA ALA A 12 4.72 -0.46 10.83
C ALA A 12 4.62 -1.99 10.84
N MET A 13 4.53 -2.61 9.67
CA MET A 13 4.44 -4.06 9.55
C MET A 13 5.77 -4.77 9.88
N MET A 14 6.91 -4.13 9.61
CA MET A 14 8.20 -4.62 10.08
C MET A 14 8.29 -4.59 11.61
N ILE A 15 7.82 -3.52 12.26
CA ILE A 15 7.75 -3.43 13.72
C ILE A 15 6.84 -4.53 14.27
N ALA A 16 5.66 -4.73 13.67
CA ALA A 16 4.73 -5.78 14.09
C ALA A 16 5.35 -7.19 13.97
N ALA A 17 6.17 -7.45 12.94
CA ALA A 17 6.84 -8.72 12.75
C ALA A 17 7.92 -9.02 13.81
N LEU A 18 8.49 -7.97 14.41
CA LEU A 18 9.54 -8.06 15.42
C LEU A 18 9.02 -7.85 16.86
N ALA A 19 7.71 -7.63 17.01
CA ALA A 19 7.08 -7.35 18.29
C ALA A 19 7.14 -8.58 19.21
N GLN A 20 7.48 -8.34 20.47
CA GLN A 20 7.52 -9.34 21.54
C GLN A 20 6.36 -9.17 22.52
N THR A 21 5.66 -8.03 22.47
CA THR A 21 4.54 -7.73 23.37
C THR A 21 3.29 -7.29 22.62
N TYR A 22 2.11 -7.47 23.24
CA TYR A 22 0.84 -7.00 22.70
C TYR A 22 0.79 -5.47 22.52
N ALA A 23 1.46 -4.73 23.38
CA ALA A 23 1.52 -3.26 23.30
C ALA A 23 2.27 -2.80 22.04
N GLU A 24 3.36 -3.47 21.67
CA GLU A 24 4.11 -3.19 20.44
C GLU A 24 3.28 -3.50 19.19
N ILE A 25 2.57 -4.63 19.17
CA ILE A 25 1.65 -4.98 18.07
C ILE A 25 0.56 -3.91 17.94
N PHE A 26 -0.05 -3.52 19.06
CA PHE A 26 -1.08 -2.48 19.06
C PHE A 26 -0.56 -1.15 18.52
N GLY A 27 0.61 -0.71 18.99
CA GLY A 27 1.27 0.50 18.49
C GLY A 27 1.56 0.43 16.98
N ALA A 28 2.06 -0.72 16.51
CA ALA A 28 2.29 -0.95 15.08
C ALA A 28 0.98 -0.87 14.26
N LEU A 29 -0.13 -1.42 14.77
CA LEU A 29 -1.43 -1.34 14.11
C LEU A 29 -1.99 0.09 14.06
N VAL A 30 -1.76 0.91 15.09
CA VAL A 30 -2.13 2.34 15.08
C VAL A 30 -1.36 3.10 14.01
N ILE A 31 -0.05 2.85 13.90
CA ILE A 31 0.79 3.46 12.85
C ILE A 31 0.34 2.98 11.47
N PHE A 32 0.07 1.68 11.32
CA PHE A 32 -0.42 1.11 10.07
C PHE A 32 -1.76 1.70 9.64
N GLY A 33 -2.73 1.81 10.56
CA GLY A 33 -4.03 2.43 10.28
C GLY A 33 -3.89 3.88 9.82
N SER A 34 -3.01 4.63 10.47
CA SER A 34 -2.67 6.02 10.09
C SER A 34 -2.03 6.08 8.69
N ALA A 35 -1.14 5.15 8.39
CA ALA A 35 -0.49 5.03 7.09
C ALA A 35 -1.50 4.74 5.96
N ILE A 36 -2.43 3.80 6.17
CA ILE A 36 -3.53 3.52 5.24
C ILE A 36 -4.42 4.75 5.06
N GLY A 37 -4.69 5.48 6.15
CA GLY A 37 -5.43 6.75 6.13
C GLY A 37 -4.78 7.84 5.26
N LEU A 38 -3.47 7.82 5.08
CA LEU A 38 -2.76 8.70 4.14
C LEU A 38 -2.78 8.17 2.70
N MET A 39 -2.71 6.85 2.54
CA MET A 39 -2.64 6.21 1.22
C MET A 39 -3.94 6.38 0.43
N LEU A 40 -5.11 6.18 1.04
CA LEU A 40 -6.41 6.30 0.36
C LEU A 40 -6.63 7.68 -0.30
N PRO A 41 -6.66 8.80 0.46
CA PRO A 41 -6.84 10.12 -0.13
C PRO A 41 -5.64 10.51 -1.01
N GLY A 42 -4.42 10.08 -0.67
CA GLY A 42 -3.24 10.31 -1.49
C GLY A 42 -3.31 9.65 -2.88
N ASN A 43 -3.88 8.44 -2.96
CA ASN A 43 -4.09 7.73 -4.21
C ASN A 43 -5.18 8.40 -5.06
N LEU A 44 -6.30 8.77 -4.45
CA LEU A 44 -7.39 9.45 -5.16
C LEU A 44 -6.97 10.83 -5.69
N ALA A 45 -6.20 11.59 -4.91
CA ALA A 45 -5.63 12.85 -5.37
C ALA A 45 -4.61 12.65 -6.51
N ALA A 46 -3.76 11.62 -6.43
CA ALA A 46 -2.82 11.31 -7.50
C ALA A 46 -3.55 10.90 -8.79
N LEU A 47 -4.68 10.21 -8.67
CA LEU A 47 -5.52 9.83 -9.80
C LEU A 47 -6.12 11.08 -10.45
N SER A 48 -6.82 11.93 -9.68
CA SER A 48 -7.50 13.13 -10.21
C SER A 48 -6.54 14.13 -10.86
N LEU A 49 -5.30 14.23 -10.39
CA LEU A 49 -4.30 15.12 -10.97
C LEU A 49 -3.65 14.55 -12.25
N ARG A 50 -3.74 13.23 -12.49
CA ARG A 50 -3.04 12.56 -13.59
C ARG A 50 -3.95 12.16 -14.75
N VAL A 51 -5.26 12.18 -14.57
CA VAL A 51 -6.24 11.91 -15.63
C VAL A 51 -7.15 13.11 -15.83
N GLY A 52 -7.53 13.38 -17.07
CA GLY A 52 -8.52 14.42 -17.37
C GLY A 52 -9.91 14.05 -16.85
N ALA A 53 -10.79 15.05 -16.72
CA ALA A 53 -12.15 14.89 -16.17
C ALA A 53 -12.94 13.78 -16.87
N ASP A 54 -12.85 13.70 -18.21
CA ASP A 54 -13.57 12.70 -19.02
C ASP A 54 -13.10 11.26 -18.75
N ALA A 55 -11.86 11.08 -18.30
CA ALA A 55 -11.26 9.77 -18.02
C ALA A 55 -11.30 9.39 -16.54
N GLN A 56 -11.73 10.30 -15.65
CA GLN A 56 -11.66 10.12 -14.21
C GLN A 56 -12.55 8.97 -13.72
N GLY A 57 -13.75 8.81 -14.29
CA GLY A 57 -14.65 7.69 -13.97
C GLY A 57 -14.06 6.33 -14.32
N LYS A 58 -13.48 6.20 -15.53
CA LYS A 58 -12.80 4.97 -15.96
C LYS A 58 -11.62 4.64 -15.05
N ALA A 59 -10.79 5.63 -14.76
CA ALA A 59 -9.61 5.47 -13.92
C ALA A 59 -10.00 5.09 -12.47
N ALA A 60 -11.04 5.71 -11.93
CA ALA A 60 -11.59 5.36 -10.62
C ALA A 60 -12.16 3.93 -10.61
N GLY A 61 -12.84 3.52 -11.68
CA GLY A 61 -13.33 2.15 -11.84
C GLY A 61 -12.20 1.11 -11.78
N ILE A 62 -11.11 1.32 -12.52
CA ILE A 62 -9.92 0.44 -12.47
C ILE A 62 -9.34 0.40 -11.06
N ASN A 63 -9.24 1.55 -10.40
CA ASN A 63 -8.74 1.65 -9.03
C ASN A 63 -9.63 0.88 -8.03
N VAL A 64 -10.96 0.90 -8.21
CA VAL A 64 -11.91 0.13 -7.39
C VAL A 64 -11.77 -1.37 -7.64
N VAL A 65 -11.59 -1.81 -8.89
CA VAL A 65 -11.34 -3.22 -9.20
C VAL A 65 -10.08 -3.72 -8.49
N GLY A 66 -8.98 -2.96 -8.55
CA GLY A 66 -7.73 -3.32 -7.85
C GLY A 66 -7.91 -3.43 -6.34
N GLN A 67 -8.64 -2.48 -5.72
CA GLN A 67 -8.97 -2.55 -4.30
C GLN A 67 -9.84 -3.77 -3.96
N GLY A 68 -10.86 -4.05 -4.77
CA GLY A 68 -11.74 -5.20 -4.61
C GLY A 68 -10.97 -6.52 -4.66
N MET A 69 -10.03 -6.66 -5.61
CA MET A 69 -9.14 -7.81 -5.68
C MET A 69 -8.28 -7.95 -4.43
N GLY A 70 -7.69 -6.86 -3.95
CA GLY A 70 -6.90 -6.86 -2.72
C GLY A 70 -7.72 -7.28 -1.49
N GLN A 71 -8.95 -6.77 -1.36
CA GLN A 71 -9.84 -7.13 -0.25
C GLN A 71 -10.34 -8.58 -0.34
N ALA A 72 -10.59 -9.09 -1.54
CA ALA A 72 -11.02 -10.48 -1.73
C ALA A 72 -9.88 -11.48 -1.47
N LEU A 73 -8.69 -11.21 -1.99
CA LEU A 73 -7.53 -12.10 -1.87
C LEU A 73 -6.84 -11.99 -0.50
N GLY A 74 -6.90 -10.81 0.12
CA GLY A 74 -6.20 -10.50 1.37
C GLY A 74 -6.45 -11.51 2.49
N PRO A 75 -7.70 -11.80 2.88
CA PRO A 75 -7.99 -12.76 3.95
C PRO A 75 -7.52 -14.18 3.63
N VAL A 76 -7.68 -14.64 2.38
CA VAL A 76 -7.29 -15.99 1.96
C VAL A 76 -5.77 -16.14 2.01
N LEU A 77 -5.04 -15.19 1.42
CA LEU A 77 -3.56 -15.19 1.44
C LEU A 77 -3.03 -14.97 2.86
N GLY A 78 -3.62 -14.06 3.62
CA GLY A 78 -3.24 -13.77 4.99
C GLY A 78 -3.41 -14.99 5.90
N ALA A 79 -4.55 -15.67 5.83
CA ALA A 79 -4.79 -16.89 6.60
C ALA A 79 -3.86 -18.04 6.18
N SER A 80 -3.61 -18.19 4.87
CA SER A 80 -2.70 -19.23 4.35
C SER A 80 -1.25 -18.98 4.81
N LEU A 81 -0.78 -17.73 4.75
CA LEU A 81 0.54 -17.34 5.24
C LEU A 81 0.65 -17.52 6.76
N HIS A 82 -0.40 -17.17 7.51
CA HIS A 82 -0.42 -17.31 8.96
C HIS A 82 -0.28 -18.76 9.41
N GLN A 83 -0.84 -19.72 8.65
CA GLN A 83 -0.66 -21.15 8.90
C GLN A 83 0.79 -21.63 8.72
N LEU A 84 1.55 -21.01 7.81
CA LEU A 84 2.98 -21.32 7.64
C LEU A 84 3.83 -20.74 8.78
N SER A 85 3.52 -19.51 9.17
CA SER A 85 4.11 -18.85 10.32
C SER A 85 3.24 -17.67 10.74
N PRO A 86 2.99 -17.47 12.04
CA PRO A 86 2.27 -16.30 12.52
C PRO A 86 2.86 -14.96 12.06
N LEU A 87 4.18 -14.92 11.78
CA LEU A 87 4.90 -13.73 11.35
C LEU A 87 4.87 -13.50 9.82
N ALA A 88 4.59 -14.55 9.04
CA ALA A 88 4.66 -14.49 7.58
C ALA A 88 3.75 -13.41 6.95
N PRO A 89 2.50 -13.19 7.42
CA PRO A 89 1.66 -12.11 6.89
C PRO A 89 2.32 -10.72 7.03
N PHE A 90 2.97 -10.42 8.15
CA PHE A 90 3.60 -9.12 8.39
C PHE A 90 4.78 -8.86 7.45
N PHE A 91 5.64 -9.86 7.27
CA PHE A 91 6.74 -9.76 6.30
C PHE A 91 6.23 -9.65 4.87
N ALA A 92 5.19 -10.42 4.50
CA ALA A 92 4.58 -10.33 3.19
C ALA A 92 4.01 -8.92 2.92
N THR A 93 3.27 -8.34 3.88
CA THR A 93 2.77 -6.97 3.76
C THR A 93 3.91 -5.96 3.64
N THR A 94 4.98 -6.12 4.41
CA THR A 94 6.18 -5.26 4.33
C THR A 94 6.78 -5.30 2.91
N ILE A 95 6.99 -6.49 2.35
CA ILE A 95 7.53 -6.66 1.00
C ILE A 95 6.61 -6.06 -0.05
N LEU A 96 5.29 -6.30 0.04
CA LEU A 96 4.31 -5.74 -0.89
C LEU A 96 4.28 -4.21 -0.86
N MET A 97 4.39 -3.61 0.33
CA MET A 97 4.44 -2.16 0.48
C MET A 97 5.72 -1.59 -0.12
N ILE A 98 6.88 -2.20 0.13
CA ILE A 98 8.15 -1.79 -0.50
C ILE A 98 8.06 -1.91 -2.03
N ALA A 99 7.53 -3.03 -2.55
CA ALA A 99 7.34 -3.22 -3.98
C ALA A 99 6.44 -2.13 -4.59
N SER A 100 5.36 -1.74 -3.89
CA SER A 100 4.48 -0.65 -4.33
C SER A 100 5.20 0.70 -4.43
N VAL A 101 6.09 1.00 -3.48
CA VAL A 101 6.91 2.22 -3.48
C VAL A 101 7.89 2.19 -4.65
N VAL A 102 8.60 1.08 -4.84
CA VAL A 102 9.55 0.90 -5.95
C VAL A 102 8.85 1.07 -7.28
N LEU A 103 7.69 0.43 -7.48
CA LEU A 103 6.90 0.54 -8.71
C LEU A 103 6.47 1.99 -8.96
N THR A 104 5.97 2.67 -7.93
CA THR A 104 5.51 4.07 -8.08
C THR A 104 6.66 5.02 -8.39
N VAL A 105 7.84 4.82 -7.78
CA VAL A 105 9.05 5.60 -8.06
C VAL A 105 9.54 5.32 -9.48
N TYR A 106 9.58 4.06 -9.91
CA TYR A 106 10.02 3.68 -11.24
C TYR A 106 9.12 4.30 -12.33
N VAL A 107 7.81 4.16 -12.19
CA VAL A 107 6.83 4.71 -13.14
C VAL A 107 6.85 6.25 -13.17
N SER A 108 7.04 6.89 -12.01
CA SER A 108 7.15 8.36 -11.98
C SER A 108 8.43 8.86 -12.66
N ARG A 109 9.57 8.19 -12.48
CA ARG A 109 10.84 8.54 -13.15
C ARG A 109 10.78 8.41 -14.66
N GLY A 110 10.19 7.32 -15.18
CA GLY A 110 10.04 7.14 -16.64
C GLY A 110 9.20 8.24 -17.31
N ARG A 111 8.24 8.83 -16.58
CA ARG A 111 7.43 9.94 -17.08
C ARG A 111 8.16 11.28 -17.11
N PHE A 112 9.01 11.57 -16.12
CA PHE A 112 9.83 12.79 -16.12
C PHE A 112 10.90 12.78 -17.24
N ALA A 113 11.48 11.61 -17.52
CA ALA A 113 12.43 11.46 -18.63
C ALA A 113 11.76 11.71 -20.00
N ALA A 114 10.51 11.28 -20.18
CA ALA A 114 9.76 11.47 -21.42
C ALA A 114 9.22 12.90 -21.65
N SER A 115 9.25 13.77 -20.63
CA SER A 115 8.80 15.16 -20.70
C SER A 115 9.93 16.19 -20.77
N SER A 116 11.19 15.75 -20.92
CA SER A 116 12.35 16.63 -21.09
C SER A 116 12.52 16.98 -22.59
N PRO A 117 12.72 18.26 -22.96
CA PRO A 117 12.80 18.72 -24.35
C PRO A 117 14.03 18.19 -25.10
#